data_AF-A0A8S1T402-F1
#
_entry.id   AF-A0A8S1T402-F1
#
_cell.length_a   1.000
_cell.length_b   1.000
_cell.length_c   1.000
_cell.angle_alpha   90.00
_cell.angle_beta   90.00
_cell.angle_gamma   90.00
#
_symmetry.space_group_name_H-M   'P 1'
#
loop_
_entity.id
_entity.type
_entity.pdbx_description
1 polymer ?
#
loop_
_entity_poly.entity_id
_entity_poly.type
_entity_poly.pdbx_seq_one_letter_code
_entity_poly.pdbx_strand_id
1 'polypeptide(L)'
;MDDQQTEIRMMYKNLTTDLRNKYSPHYNLYQKQTLDEKINCFKQNSQQPELYYKCFTTIDERMQSNSVQLQQSFNKIEIEDSGCQQKCKDSYQQDNLKQNMCLKKCMEDLRDKAFKLQDTFYQAILKSNPEFKKIK
;
A
#
# COMPACT_ATOMS: atom_id res chain seq x y z
N MET A 1 -8.81 33.03 5.50
CA MET A 1 -9.17 31.64 5.87
C MET A 1 -8.76 30.67 4.75
N ASP A 2 -7.50 30.67 4.30
CA ASP A 2 -7.11 29.92 3.07
C ASP A 2 -5.81 29.10 3.22
N ASP A 3 -4.86 29.56 4.04
CA ASP A 3 -3.53 28.93 4.12
C ASP A 3 -3.54 27.57 4.86
N GLN A 4 -4.31 27.42 5.93
CA GLN A 4 -4.31 26.18 6.74
C GLN A 4 -5.10 25.02 6.10
N GLN A 5 -6.17 25.29 5.36
CA GLN A 5 -6.84 24.24 4.57
C GLN A 5 -5.97 23.77 3.41
N THR A 6 -5.23 24.69 2.80
CA THR A 6 -4.23 24.38 1.77
C THR A 6 -3.11 23.50 2.36
N GLU A 7 -2.63 23.80 3.56
CA GLU A 7 -1.64 22.99 4.28
C GLU A 7 -2.12 21.54 4.49
N ILE A 8 -3.35 21.34 4.97
CA ILE A 8 -3.90 19.99 5.16
C ILE A 8 -3.99 19.23 3.83
N ARG A 9 -4.46 19.86 2.75
CA ARG A 9 -4.49 19.21 1.42
C ARG A 9 -3.09 18.82 0.95
N MET A 10 -2.09 19.67 1.17
CA MET A 10 -0.70 19.33 0.85
C MET A 10 -0.18 18.15 1.68
N MET A 11 -0.57 18.05 2.96
CA MET A 11 -0.17 16.93 3.82
C MET A 11 -0.67 15.58 3.29
N TYR A 12 -1.94 15.47 2.88
CA TYR A 12 -2.46 14.24 2.27
C TYR A 12 -1.76 13.92 0.93
N LYS A 13 -1.46 14.94 0.12
CA LYS A 13 -0.70 14.74 -1.13
C LYS A 13 0.72 14.24 -0.87
N ASN A 14 1.38 14.77 0.17
CA ASN A 14 2.72 14.35 0.57
C ASN A 14 2.72 12.91 1.09
N LEU A 15 1.70 12.51 1.86
CA LEU A 15 1.55 11.13 2.33
C LEU A 15 1.54 10.12 1.18
N THR A 16 0.77 10.37 0.12
CA THR A 16 0.74 9.50 -1.07
C THR A 16 2.11 9.39 -1.73
N THR A 17 2.86 10.50 -1.77
CA THR A 17 4.21 10.53 -2.34
C THR A 17 5.19 9.74 -1.47
N ASP A 18 5.12 9.89 -0.15
CA ASP A 18 5.96 9.16 0.80
C ASP A 18 5.72 7.65 0.74
N LEU A 19 4.46 7.22 0.70
CA LEU A 19 4.10 5.81 0.52
C LEU A 19 4.66 5.26 -0.79
N ARG A 20 4.52 6.00 -1.89
CA ARG A 20 5.07 5.59 -3.19
C ARG A 20 6.58 5.44 -3.13
N ASN A 21 7.28 6.42 -2.56
CA ASN A 21 8.74 6.43 -2.51
C ASN A 21 9.27 5.28 -1.63
N LYS A 22 8.67 5.04 -0.47
CA LYS A 22 9.10 3.98 0.44
C LYS A 22 8.87 2.58 -0.15
N TYR A 23 7.76 2.37 -0.87
CA TYR A 23 7.35 1.02 -1.27
C TYR A 23 7.48 0.68 -2.75
N SER A 24 7.81 1.64 -3.61
CA SER A 24 8.15 1.33 -5.02
C SER A 24 9.30 0.33 -5.15
N PRO A 25 10.40 0.41 -4.36
CA PRO A 25 11.45 -0.61 -4.39
C PRO A 25 10.95 -2.00 -3.99
N HIS A 26 10.08 -2.08 -2.98
CA HIS A 26 9.48 -3.33 -2.52
C HIS A 26 8.55 -3.95 -3.57
N TYR A 27 7.72 -3.12 -4.21
CA TYR A 27 6.90 -3.53 -5.35
C TYR A 27 7.76 -4.08 -6.50
N ASN A 28 8.82 -3.36 -6.88
CA ASN A 28 9.72 -3.80 -7.94
C ASN A 28 10.38 -5.14 -7.61
N LEU A 29 10.79 -5.35 -6.36
CA LEU A 29 11.34 -6.62 -5.91
C LEU A 29 10.31 -7.75 -5.99
N TYR A 30 9.06 -7.47 -5.61
CA TYR A 30 7.98 -8.44 -5.73
C TYR A 30 7.68 -8.84 -7.19
N GLN A 31 7.68 -7.88 -8.11
CA GLN A 31 7.56 -8.15 -9.54
C GLN A 31 8.72 -9.00 -10.05
N LYS A 32 9.95 -8.66 -9.67
CA LYS A 32 11.16 -9.41 -10.05
C LYS A 32 11.08 -10.86 -9.57
N GLN A 33 10.74 -11.08 -8.31
CA GLN A 33 10.57 -12.43 -7.76
C GLN A 33 9.49 -13.23 -8.50
N THR A 34 8.38 -12.58 -8.86
CA THR A 34 7.31 -13.20 -9.64
C THR A 34 7.79 -13.65 -11.03
N LEU A 35 8.60 -12.82 -11.70
CA LEU A 35 9.23 -13.17 -12.97
C LEU A 35 10.23 -14.33 -12.82
N ASP A 36 11.05 -14.32 -11.77
CA ASP A 36 12.01 -15.39 -11.50
C ASP A 36 11.30 -16.74 -11.27
N GLU A 37 10.15 -16.74 -10.57
CA GLU A 37 9.32 -17.93 -10.39
C GLU A 37 8.75 -18.44 -11.72
N LYS A 38 8.28 -17.55 -12.60
CA LYS A 38 7.84 -17.93 -13.96
C LYS A 38 9.00 -18.50 -14.78
N ILE A 39 10.19 -17.90 -14.73
CA ILE A 39 11.38 -18.43 -15.41
C ILE A 39 11.70 -19.85 -14.90
N ASN A 40 11.56 -20.10 -13.61
CA ASN A 40 11.77 -21.43 -13.03
C ASN A 40 10.71 -22.44 -13.49
N CYS A 41 9.42 -22.08 -13.50
CA CYS A 41 8.35 -22.91 -14.07
C CYS A 41 8.68 -23.32 -15.52
N PHE A 42 9.14 -22.37 -16.35
CA PHE A 42 9.53 -22.63 -17.73
C PHE A 42 10.72 -23.59 -17.81
N LYS A 43 11.78 -23.36 -17.04
CA LYS A 43 12.98 -24.22 -17.04
C LYS A 43 12.66 -25.65 -16.63
N GLN A 44 11.81 -25.85 -15.62
CA GLN A 44 11.44 -27.17 -15.12
C GLN A 44 10.54 -27.96 -16.06
N ASN A 45 9.73 -27.27 -16.89
CA ASN A 45 8.73 -27.90 -17.76
C ASN A 45 8.94 -27.51 -19.22
N SER A 46 10.17 -27.24 -19.65
CA SER A 46 10.49 -26.62 -20.95
C SER A 46 9.95 -27.39 -22.17
N GLN A 47 9.77 -28.71 -22.03
CA GLN A 47 9.21 -29.59 -23.06
C GLN A 47 7.69 -29.82 -22.93
N GLN A 48 7.05 -29.25 -21.90
CA GLN A 48 5.64 -29.47 -21.56
C GLN A 48 4.90 -28.13 -21.38
N PRO A 49 4.45 -27.50 -22.47
CA PRO A 49 3.82 -26.19 -22.45
C PRO A 49 2.66 -26.05 -21.47
N GLU A 50 1.77 -27.04 -21.44
CA GLU A 50 0.61 -27.03 -20.55
C GLU A 50 1.00 -26.93 -19.07
N LEU A 51 2.10 -27.58 -18.67
CA LEU A 51 2.56 -27.56 -17.29
C LEU A 51 3.13 -26.20 -16.89
N TYR A 52 4.00 -25.58 -17.71
CA TYR A 52 4.50 -24.25 -17.34
C TYR A 52 3.40 -23.18 -17.46
N TYR A 53 2.44 -23.28 -18.39
CA TYR A 53 1.31 -22.36 -18.44
C TYR A 53 0.44 -22.47 -17.19
N LYS A 54 0.13 -23.68 -16.74
CA LYS A 54 -0.60 -23.89 -15.47
C LYS A 54 0.17 -23.31 -14.26
N CYS A 55 1.49 -23.48 -14.25
CA CYS A 55 2.37 -22.91 -13.23
C CYS A 55 2.32 -21.37 -13.25
N PHE A 56 2.35 -20.75 -14.44
CA PHE A 56 2.23 -19.29 -14.59
C PHE A 56 0.89 -18.77 -14.09
N THR A 57 -0.22 -19.43 -14.48
CA THR A 57 -1.57 -19.07 -14.02
C THR A 57 -1.66 -19.09 -12.50
N THR A 58 -1.09 -20.11 -11.85
CA THR A 58 -1.08 -20.19 -10.37
C THR A 58 -0.32 -19.01 -9.74
N ILE A 59 0.81 -18.61 -10.33
CA ILE A 59 1.59 -17.46 -9.87
C ILE A 59 0.77 -16.17 -10.04
N ASP A 60 0.13 -16.00 -11.19
CA ASP A 60 -0.67 -14.81 -11.52
C ASP A 60 -1.91 -14.69 -10.63
N GLU A 61 -2.62 -15.79 -10.38
CA GLU A 61 -3.76 -15.83 -9.46
C GLU A 61 -3.36 -15.43 -8.04
N ARG A 62 -2.24 -15.94 -7.53
CA ARG A 62 -1.72 -15.56 -6.22
C ARG A 62 -1.37 -14.08 -6.18
N MET A 63 -0.72 -13.57 -7.23
CA MET A 63 -0.35 -12.16 -7.32
C MET A 63 -1.58 -11.25 -7.35
N GLN A 64 -2.60 -11.62 -8.13
CA GLN A 64 -3.85 -10.89 -8.22
C GLN A 64 -4.62 -10.92 -6.91
N SER A 65 -4.70 -12.08 -6.25
CA SER A 65 -5.31 -12.22 -4.92
C SER A 65 -4.63 -11.30 -3.89
N ASN A 66 -3.29 -11.30 -3.85
CA ASN A 66 -2.52 -10.41 -2.98
C ASN A 66 -2.81 -8.93 -3.28
N SER A 67 -2.88 -8.54 -4.55
CA SER A 67 -3.20 -7.17 -4.96
C SER A 67 -4.61 -6.75 -4.52
N VAL A 68 -5.60 -7.63 -4.68
CA VAL A 68 -6.99 -7.37 -4.27
C VAL A 68 -7.09 -7.23 -2.75
N GLN A 69 -6.43 -8.11 -1.99
CA GLN A 69 -6.43 -8.03 -0.52
C GLN A 69 -5.78 -6.74 -0.02
N LEU A 70 -4.67 -6.32 -0.63
CA LEU A 70 -4.01 -5.05 -0.30
C LEU A 70 -4.92 -3.85 -0.60
N GLN A 71 -5.55 -3.83 -1.78
CA GLN A 71 -6.48 -2.78 -2.17
C GLN A 71 -7.69 -2.70 -1.22
N GLN A 72 -8.31 -3.84 -0.89
CA GLN A 72 -9.43 -3.89 0.06
C GLN A 72 -9.03 -3.35 1.44
N SER A 73 -7.81 -3.65 1.88
CA SER A 73 -7.29 -3.16 3.16
C SER A 73 -7.05 -1.66 3.13
N PHE A 74 -6.53 -1.12 2.02
CA PHE A 74 -6.41 0.34 1.82
C PHE A 74 -7.78 1.03 1.82
N ASN A 75 -8.76 0.50 1.09
CA ASN A 75 -10.11 1.07 1.04
C ASN A 75 -10.75 1.17 2.43
N LYS A 76 -10.51 0.18 3.32
CA LYS A 76 -10.98 0.24 4.71
C LYS A 76 -10.37 1.41 5.46
N ILE A 77 -9.06 1.62 5.31
CA ILE A 77 -8.36 2.74 5.94
C ILE A 77 -8.88 4.08 5.40
N GLU A 78 -9.13 4.20 4.09
CA GLU A 78 -9.69 5.42 3.48
C GLU A 78 -11.10 5.73 3.98
N ILE A 79 -11.94 4.71 4.19
CA ILE A 79 -13.28 4.86 4.77
C ILE A 79 -13.17 5.35 6.23
N GLU A 80 -12.28 4.75 7.02
CA GLU A 80 -12.04 5.16 8.41
C GLU A 80 -11.55 6.60 8.50
N ASP A 81 -10.61 6.99 7.64
CA ASP A 81 -10.09 8.36 7.55
C ASP A 81 -11.19 9.35 7.14
N SER A 82 -11.98 9.03 6.11
CA SER A 82 -13.12 9.86 5.70
C SER A 82 -14.12 10.07 6.85
N GLY A 83 -14.39 9.01 7.63
CA GLY A 83 -15.22 9.09 8.83
C GLY A 83 -14.60 9.95 9.93
N CYS A 84 -13.28 9.88 10.12
CA CYS A 84 -12.55 10.74 11.05
C CYS A 84 -12.64 12.22 10.64
N GLN A 85 -12.37 12.52 9.37
CA GLN A 85 -12.45 13.88 8.83
C GLN A 85 -13.85 14.48 8.99
N GLN A 86 -14.90 13.68 8.71
CA GLN A 86 -16.28 14.12 8.87
C GLN A 86 -16.60 14.45 10.33
N LYS A 87 -16.21 13.57 11.28
CA LYS A 87 -16.37 13.82 12.72
C LYS A 87 -15.65 15.08 13.17
N CYS A 88 -14.44 15.35 12.68
CA CYS A 88 -13.70 16.58 12.98
C CYS A 88 -14.44 17.82 12.48
N LYS A 89 -14.99 17.77 11.26
CA LYS A 89 -15.79 18.87 10.69
C LYS A 89 -17.04 19.13 11.54
N ASP A 90 -17.76 18.07 11.91
CA ASP A 90 -19.02 18.19 12.65
C ASP A 90 -18.81 18.63 14.11
N SER A 91 -17.75 18.16 14.76
CA SER A 91 -17.48 18.45 16.19
C SER A 91 -16.93 19.86 16.43
N TYR A 92 -16.32 20.49 15.42
CA TYR A 92 -15.59 21.75 15.57
C TYR A 92 -16.00 22.81 14.54
N GLN A 93 -17.26 22.79 14.07
CA GLN A 93 -17.78 23.68 13.01
C GLN A 93 -17.53 25.18 13.24
N GLN A 94 -17.40 25.62 14.49
CA GLN A 94 -17.17 27.02 14.86
C GLN A 94 -15.74 27.30 15.37
N ASP A 95 -14.87 26.29 15.43
CA ASP A 95 -13.51 26.40 15.96
C ASP A 95 -12.52 25.80 14.94
N ASN A 96 -12.14 26.64 13.97
CA ASN A 96 -11.22 26.28 12.90
C ASN A 96 -9.87 25.73 13.43
N LEU A 97 -9.39 26.23 14.56
CA LEU A 97 -8.13 25.79 15.14
C LEU A 97 -8.24 24.35 15.64
N LYS A 98 -9.29 24.02 16.41
CA LYS A 98 -9.53 22.65 16.88
C LYS A 98 -9.87 21.70 15.73
N GLN A 99 -10.62 22.17 14.74
CA GLN A 99 -10.92 21.39 13.54
C GLN A 99 -9.63 20.98 12.82
N ASN A 100 -8.71 21.91 12.58
CA ASN A 100 -7.45 21.64 11.90
C ASN A 100 -6.54 20.70 12.71
N MET A 101 -6.46 20.88 14.03
CA MET A 101 -5.73 19.94 14.90
C MET A 101 -6.32 18.53 14.84
N CYS A 102 -7.65 18.41 14.79
CA CYS A 102 -8.35 17.13 14.67
C CYS A 102 -8.05 16.46 13.31
N LEU A 103 -8.16 17.21 12.21
CA LEU A 103 -7.85 16.71 10.86
C LEU A 103 -6.40 16.27 10.71
N LYS A 104 -5.47 16.98 11.37
CA LYS A 104 -4.06 16.59 11.43
C LYS A 104 -3.86 15.24 12.11
N LYS A 105 -4.58 14.98 13.22
CA LYS A 105 -4.56 13.67 13.89
C LYS A 105 -5.14 12.56 13.01
N CYS A 106 -6.23 12.81 12.29
CA CYS A 106 -6.76 11.84 11.33
C CYS A 106 -5.71 11.45 10.28
N MET A 107 -4.98 12.45 9.75
CA MET A 107 -3.92 12.21 8.77
C MET A 107 -2.77 11.40 9.37
N GLU A 108 -2.33 11.73 10.59
CA GLU A 108 -1.28 10.97 11.30
C GLU A 108 -1.70 9.51 11.52
N ASP A 109 -2.95 9.27 11.91
CA ASP A 109 -3.50 7.91 12.05
C ASP A 109 -3.58 7.17 10.71
N LEU A 110 -4.03 7.85 9.63
CA LEU A 110 -4.07 7.32 8.27
C LEU A 110 -2.65 6.91 7.83
N ARG A 111 -1.68 7.79 8.06
CA ARG A 111 -0.28 7.57 7.75
C ARG A 111 0.20 6.28 8.40
N ASP A 112 0.08 6.17 9.72
CA ASP A 112 0.59 5.02 10.46
C ASP A 112 -0.07 3.71 10.02
N LYS A 113 -1.38 3.72 9.79
CA LYS A 113 -2.12 2.56 9.26
C LYS A 113 -1.63 2.16 7.86
N ALA A 114 -1.46 3.13 6.96
CA ALA A 114 -1.02 2.88 5.58
C ALA A 114 0.40 2.31 5.53
N PHE A 115 1.34 2.89 6.30
CA PHE A 115 2.70 2.38 6.40
C PHE A 115 2.73 0.97 7.00
N LYS A 116 2.01 0.74 8.10
CA LYS A 116 1.93 -0.59 8.72
C LYS A 116 1.33 -1.64 7.79
N LEU A 117 0.31 -1.28 7.01
CA LEU A 117 -0.29 -2.16 6.02
C LEU A 117 0.73 -2.60 4.97
N GLN A 118 1.46 -1.65 4.36
CA GLN A 118 2.46 -1.98 3.35
C GLN A 118 3.65 -2.74 3.92
N ASP A 119 4.16 -2.37 5.11
CA ASP A 119 5.22 -3.12 5.79
C ASP A 119 4.80 -4.57 6.03
N THR A 120 3.60 -4.79 6.57
CA THR A 120 3.09 -6.14 6.84
C THR A 120 2.94 -6.95 5.55
N PHE A 121 2.40 -6.34 4.50
CA PHE A 121 2.21 -6.98 3.20
C PHE A 121 3.54 -7.43 2.58
N TYR A 122 4.51 -6.53 2.45
CA TYR A 122 5.79 -6.87 1.83
C TYR A 122 6.65 -7.78 2.72
N GLN A 123 6.59 -7.65 4.05
CA GLN A 123 7.23 -8.61 4.96
C GLN A 123 6.66 -10.02 4.77
N ALA A 124 5.34 -10.18 4.63
CA ALA A 124 4.73 -11.49 4.45
C ALA A 124 5.18 -12.19 3.14
N ILE A 125 5.38 -11.41 2.08
CA ILE A 125 5.71 -11.92 0.75
C ILE A 125 7.22 -12.06 0.52
N LEU A 126 8.00 -11.08 0.96
CA LEU A 126 9.41 -10.91 0.59
C LEU A 126 10.39 -11.23 1.73
N LYS A 127 9.91 -11.60 2.92
CA LYS A 127 10.75 -11.97 4.09
C LYS A 127 11.92 -12.90 3.75
N SER A 128 11.68 -13.86 2.87
CA SER A 128 12.66 -14.88 2.48
C SER A 128 13.58 -14.42 1.35
N ASN A 129 13.28 -13.30 0.69
CA ASN A 129 14.07 -12.74 -0.39
C ASN A 129 15.29 -11.98 0.20
N PRO A 130 16.53 -12.38 -0.12
CA PRO A 130 17.73 -11.73 0.43
C PRO A 130 17.87 -10.25 0.05
N GLU A 131 17.30 -9.82 -1.09
CA GLU A 131 17.33 -8.43 -1.53
C GLU A 131 16.38 -7.55 -0.71
N PHE A 132 15.34 -8.13 -0.12
CA PHE A 132 14.36 -7.39 0.68
C PHE A 132 15.01 -6.72 1.90
N LYS A 133 15.98 -7.38 2.54
CA LYS A 133 16.76 -6.80 3.66
C LYS A 133 17.66 -5.64 3.26
N LYS A 134 17.91 -5.45 1.96
CA LYS A 134 18.75 -4.37 1.42
C LYS A 134 17.93 -3.12 1.09
N ILE A 135 16.62 -3.26 0.95
CA ILE A 135 15.69 -2.15 0.75
C ILE A 135 15.37 -1.58 2.13
N LYS A 136 15.56 -0.26 2.30
CA LYS A 136 15.27 0.48 3.55
C LYS A 136 13.96 1.24 3.44
#